data_AF-A0A383X5Z4-F1
#
_entry.id   AF-A0A383X5Z4-F1
#
_cell.length_a   1.000
_cell.length_b   1.000
_cell.length_c   1.000
_cell.angle_alpha   90.00
_cell.angle_beta   90.00
_cell.angle_gamma   90.00
#
_symmetry.space_group_name_H-M   'P 1'
#
loop_
_entity.id
_entity.type
_entity.pdbx_description
1 polymer ?
#
loop_
_entity_poly.entity_id
_entity_poly.type
_entity_poly.pdbx_seq_one_letter_code
_entity_poly.pdbx_strand_id
1 'polypeptide(L)'
;MFEAALTAGFWISVLQIIAIDILLGGDNAIVIALACRRLPEEQRKQGIFWGVVGAIGLRVILIFFALQLLAIPFLKIVGGALLLWIGIKLLQPEDDGEHGKIEGSTHLWGAIRTIIIADAVMSLDNVIAVAAAAKGDLSLVIFGILVSIPIVVWGSKFVLKLMDRLPVVITFGGALLGWIAGDMLLGDAVVKPHLEGQPGWLKYVASTAGALLVVAVGTWLAKRAMRPKAVVEVASNESEGERGDVR
;
A
#
# COMPACT_ATOMS: atom_id res chain seq x y z
N MET A 1 6.11 -27.52 0.38
CA MET A 1 4.97 -26.76 0.95
C MET A 1 4.70 -27.12 2.40
N PHE A 2 4.49 -28.40 2.75
CA PHE A 2 4.16 -28.79 4.13
C PHE A 2 5.33 -28.58 5.14
N GLU A 3 6.57 -28.84 4.74
CA GLU A 3 7.74 -28.58 5.61
C GLU A 3 8.01 -27.08 5.83
N ALA A 4 7.73 -26.24 4.83
CA ALA A 4 7.86 -24.79 4.95
C ALA A 4 6.83 -24.21 5.92
N ALA A 5 5.59 -24.75 5.93
CA ALA A 5 4.53 -24.33 6.84
C ALA A 5 4.82 -24.61 8.32
N LEU A 6 5.82 -25.45 8.63
CA LEU A 6 6.26 -25.72 10.00
C LEU A 6 7.28 -24.69 10.50
N THR A 7 7.81 -23.83 9.62
CA THR A 7 8.78 -22.80 10.00
C THR A 7 8.12 -21.50 10.43
N ALA A 8 8.64 -20.86 11.48
CA ALA A 8 8.18 -19.53 11.91
C ALA A 8 8.35 -18.48 10.80
N GLY A 9 9.38 -18.62 9.95
CA GLY A 9 9.64 -17.71 8.84
C GLY A 9 8.50 -17.66 7.81
N PHE A 10 7.88 -18.80 7.50
CA PHE A 10 6.73 -18.85 6.60
C PHE A 10 5.56 -18.01 7.12
N TRP A 11 5.15 -18.24 8.36
CA TRP A 11 4.04 -17.51 8.98
C TRP A 11 4.33 -16.02 9.15
N ILE A 12 5.57 -15.64 9.46
CA ILE A 12 5.97 -14.23 9.50
C ILE A 12 5.76 -13.59 8.13
N SER A 13 6.27 -14.19 7.05
CA SER A 13 6.10 -13.63 5.71
C SER A 13 4.63 -13.60 5.28
N VAL A 14 3.83 -14.61 5.61
CA VAL A 14 2.38 -14.60 5.33
C VAL A 14 1.68 -13.46 6.07
N LEU A 15 1.99 -13.27 7.35
CA LEU A 15 1.45 -12.16 8.13
C LEU A 15 1.89 -10.79 7.58
N GLN A 16 3.13 -10.68 7.08
CA GLN A 16 3.59 -9.46 6.40
C GLN A 16 2.78 -9.19 5.14
N ILE A 17 2.54 -10.19 4.28
CA ILE A 17 1.73 -10.03 3.06
C ILE A 17 0.30 -9.61 3.40
N ILE A 18 -0.34 -10.29 4.36
CA ILE A 18 -1.69 -9.94 4.81
C ILE A 18 -1.72 -8.51 5.36
N ALA A 19 -0.74 -8.12 6.17
CA ALA A 19 -0.65 -6.76 6.71
C ALA A 19 -0.50 -5.72 5.59
N ILE A 20 0.42 -5.92 4.64
CA ILE A 20 0.64 -5.02 3.51
C ILE A 20 -0.64 -4.88 2.67
N ASP A 21 -1.30 -5.99 2.33
CA ASP A 21 -2.55 -5.98 1.57
C ASP A 21 -3.67 -5.22 2.28
N ILE A 22 -3.78 -5.37 3.60
CA ILE A 22 -4.78 -4.65 4.41
C ILE A 22 -4.46 -3.15 4.45
N LEU A 23 -3.19 -2.78 4.60
CA LEU A 23 -2.75 -1.40 4.76
C LEU A 23 -2.79 -0.60 3.46
N LEU A 24 -2.41 -1.23 2.34
CA LEU A 24 -2.34 -0.60 1.02
C LEU A 24 -3.59 -0.86 0.16
N GLY A 25 -4.44 -1.81 0.56
CA GLY A 25 -5.63 -2.21 -0.21
C GLY A 25 -6.94 -2.13 0.56
N GLY A 26 -6.97 -1.53 1.75
CA GLY A 26 -8.18 -1.38 2.56
C GLY A 26 -9.28 -0.55 1.86
N ASP A 27 -8.88 0.44 1.09
CA ASP A 27 -9.71 1.31 0.24
C ASP A 27 -10.15 0.64 -1.08
N ASN A 28 -9.40 -0.34 -1.60
CA ASN A 28 -9.76 -1.09 -2.82
C ASN A 28 -11.15 -1.76 -2.72
N ALA A 29 -11.61 -2.09 -1.51
CA ALA A 29 -12.94 -2.65 -1.31
C ALA A 29 -14.08 -1.62 -1.50
N ILE A 30 -13.84 -0.34 -1.17
CA ILE A 30 -14.79 0.74 -1.49
C ILE A 30 -14.89 0.87 -3.00
N VAL A 31 -13.77 0.84 -3.69
CA VAL A 31 -13.69 0.95 -5.15
C VAL A 31 -14.49 -0.16 -5.83
N ILE A 32 -14.36 -1.40 -5.36
CA ILE A 32 -15.17 -2.54 -5.83
C ILE A 32 -16.67 -2.26 -5.64
N ALA A 33 -17.06 -1.74 -4.48
CA ALA A 33 -18.47 -1.41 -4.20
C ALA A 33 -18.98 -0.26 -5.09
N LEU A 34 -18.17 0.78 -5.32
CA LEU A 34 -18.51 1.93 -6.16
C LEU A 34 -18.65 1.55 -7.64
N ALA A 35 -17.80 0.65 -8.14
CA ALA A 35 -17.84 0.16 -9.52
C ALA A 35 -19.13 -0.62 -9.82
N CYS A 36 -19.61 -1.42 -8.86
CA CYS A 36 -20.83 -2.23 -9.01
C CYS A 36 -22.13 -1.52 -8.57
N ARG A 37 -22.07 -0.26 -8.11
CA ARG A 37 -23.22 0.42 -7.48
C ARG A 37 -24.42 0.64 -8.40
N ARG A 38 -24.21 0.70 -9.72
CA ARG A 38 -25.26 0.93 -10.73
C ARG A 38 -25.77 -0.35 -11.41
N LEU A 39 -25.26 -1.52 -11.01
CA LEU A 39 -25.75 -2.80 -11.50
C LEU A 39 -27.07 -3.22 -10.82
N PRO A 40 -27.96 -3.94 -11.54
CA PRO A 40 -29.09 -4.65 -10.95
C PRO A 40 -28.64 -5.56 -9.81
N GLU A 41 -29.49 -5.75 -8.79
CA GLU A 41 -29.12 -6.50 -7.56
C GLU A 41 -28.62 -7.93 -7.85
N GLU A 42 -29.22 -8.62 -8.82
CA GLU A 42 -28.83 -9.96 -9.25
C GLU A 42 -27.43 -9.99 -9.88
N GLN A 43 -27.07 -8.96 -10.65
CA GLN A 43 -25.77 -8.86 -11.33
C GLN A 43 -24.68 -8.30 -10.43
N ARG A 44 -25.02 -7.56 -9.37
CA ARG A 44 -24.05 -6.93 -8.47
C ARG A 44 -23.14 -7.97 -7.81
N LYS A 45 -23.71 -9.08 -7.32
CA LYS A 45 -22.93 -10.17 -6.70
C LYS A 45 -21.99 -10.83 -7.72
N GLN A 46 -22.47 -11.05 -8.94
CA GLN A 46 -21.66 -11.59 -10.02
C GLN A 46 -20.52 -10.64 -10.41
N GLY A 47 -20.79 -9.33 -10.48
CA GLY A 47 -19.81 -8.31 -10.79
C GLY A 47 -18.69 -8.23 -9.76
N ILE A 48 -19.05 -8.28 -8.47
CA ILE A 48 -18.07 -8.34 -7.38
C ILE A 48 -17.25 -9.64 -7.48
N PHE A 49 -17.91 -10.79 -7.63
CA PHE A 49 -17.21 -12.07 -7.68
C PHE A 49 -16.22 -12.16 -8.84
N TRP A 50 -16.67 -11.89 -10.07
CA TRP A 50 -15.81 -11.95 -11.26
C TRP A 50 -14.78 -10.83 -11.30
N GLY A 51 -15.11 -9.64 -10.77
CA GLY A 51 -14.16 -8.54 -10.60
C GLY A 51 -13.02 -8.91 -9.65
N VAL A 52 -13.34 -9.47 -8.47
CA VAL A 52 -12.34 -9.92 -7.48
C VAL A 52 -11.50 -11.06 -8.04
N VAL A 53 -12.09 -12.07 -8.68
CA VAL A 53 -11.34 -13.16 -9.32
C VAL A 53 -10.39 -12.63 -10.39
N GLY A 54 -10.85 -11.69 -11.23
CA GLY A 54 -10.01 -11.05 -12.24
C GLY A 54 -8.85 -10.25 -11.63
N ALA A 55 -9.12 -9.47 -10.58
CA ALA A 55 -8.12 -8.70 -9.84
C ALA A 55 -7.07 -9.62 -9.20
N ILE A 56 -7.49 -10.70 -8.52
CA ILE A 56 -6.58 -11.71 -7.97
C ILE A 56 -5.68 -12.28 -9.06
N GLY A 57 -6.27 -12.70 -10.18
CA GLY A 57 -5.53 -13.27 -11.30
C GLY A 57 -4.47 -12.31 -11.83
N LEU A 58 -4.85 -11.05 -12.05
CA LEU A 58 -3.92 -10.02 -12.48
C LEU A 58 -2.80 -9.80 -11.45
N ARG A 59 -3.14 -9.74 -10.16
CA ARG A 59 -2.16 -9.54 -9.09
C ARG A 59 -1.13 -10.67 -9.03
N VAL A 60 -1.56 -11.93 -9.15
CA VAL A 60 -0.65 -13.09 -9.21
C VAL A 60 0.29 -12.97 -10.41
N ILE A 61 -0.21 -12.56 -11.57
CA ILE A 61 0.60 -12.35 -12.78
C ILE A 61 1.63 -11.22 -12.55
N LEU A 62 1.20 -10.08 -12.02
CA LEU A 62 2.09 -8.94 -11.75
C LEU A 62 3.17 -9.31 -10.75
N ILE A 63 2.85 -10.05 -9.68
CA ILE A 63 3.84 -10.47 -8.69
C ILE A 63 4.80 -11.50 -9.28
N PHE A 64 4.31 -12.43 -10.09
CA PHE A 64 5.20 -13.35 -10.80
C PHE A 64 6.28 -12.57 -11.58
N PHE A 65 5.88 -11.58 -12.38
CA PHE A 65 6.83 -10.74 -13.11
C PHE A 65 7.71 -9.90 -12.18
N ALA A 66 7.15 -9.32 -11.11
CA ALA A 66 7.91 -8.54 -10.14
C ALA A 66 9.00 -9.38 -9.45
N LEU A 67 8.70 -10.63 -9.08
CA LEU A 67 9.69 -11.55 -8.51
C LEU A 67 10.83 -11.85 -9.49
N GLN A 68 10.53 -12.04 -10.78
CA GLN A 68 11.57 -12.22 -11.80
C GLN A 68 12.40 -10.95 -11.99
N LEU A 69 11.76 -9.78 -12.00
CA LEU A 69 12.45 -8.51 -12.15
C LEU A 69 13.39 -8.26 -10.95
N LEU A 70 12.93 -8.52 -9.72
CA LEU A 70 13.73 -8.38 -8.50
C LEU A 70 14.89 -9.39 -8.40
N ALA A 71 14.97 -10.40 -9.27
CA ALA A 71 16.15 -11.24 -9.38
C ALA A 71 17.32 -10.52 -10.09
N ILE A 72 17.03 -9.45 -10.85
CA ILE A 72 18.04 -8.63 -11.53
C ILE A 72 18.79 -7.78 -10.49
N PRO A 73 20.14 -7.73 -10.53
CA PRO A 73 20.92 -6.88 -9.63
C PRO A 73 20.53 -5.40 -9.76
N PHE A 74 20.74 -4.62 -8.71
CA PHE A 74 20.30 -3.22 -8.56
C PHE A 74 18.79 -3.03 -8.45
N LEU A 75 17.97 -3.95 -8.98
CA LEU A 75 16.54 -3.76 -8.94
C LEU A 75 15.97 -3.95 -7.54
N LYS A 76 16.63 -4.70 -6.66
CA LYS A 76 16.24 -4.73 -5.24
C LYS A 76 16.58 -3.44 -4.53
N ILE A 77 17.64 -2.76 -4.94
CA ILE A 77 17.97 -1.41 -4.42
C ILE A 77 16.87 -0.43 -4.83
N VAL A 78 16.50 -0.42 -6.12
CA VAL A 78 15.41 0.43 -6.63
C VAL A 78 14.09 0.10 -5.95
N GLY A 79 13.72 -1.18 -5.84
CA GLY A 79 12.51 -1.62 -5.16
C GLY A 79 12.52 -1.26 -3.67
N GLY A 80 13.65 -1.39 -2.98
CA GLY A 80 13.80 -0.97 -1.59
C GLY A 80 13.63 0.54 -1.41
N ALA A 81 14.22 1.35 -2.31
CA ALA A 81 14.01 2.79 -2.31
C ALA A 81 12.54 3.17 -2.58
N LEU A 82 11.88 2.47 -3.51
CA LEU A 82 10.45 2.64 -3.78
C LEU A 82 9.61 2.29 -2.55
N LEU A 83 9.93 1.21 -1.83
CA LEU A 83 9.23 0.83 -0.60
C LEU A 83 9.39 1.85 0.53
N LEU A 84 10.57 2.47 0.67
CA LEU A 84 10.74 3.59 1.60
C LEU A 84 9.82 4.76 1.21
N TRP A 85 9.75 5.08 -0.08
CA TRP A 85 8.88 6.14 -0.58
C TRP A 85 7.39 5.82 -0.35
N ILE A 86 6.93 4.60 -0.68
CA ILE A 86 5.56 4.15 -0.42
C ILE A 86 5.25 4.21 1.08
N GLY A 87 6.17 3.73 1.93
CA GLY A 87 6.00 3.79 3.38
C GLY A 87 5.88 5.22 3.91
N ILE A 88 6.66 6.16 3.37
CA ILE A 88 6.55 7.58 3.72
C ILE A 88 5.24 8.18 3.22
N LYS A 89 4.82 7.85 1.99
CA LYS A 89 3.57 8.31 1.38
C LYS A 89 2.35 7.81 2.15
N LEU A 90 2.39 6.57 2.64
CA LEU A 90 1.34 5.95 3.45
C LEU A 90 1.05 6.73 4.75
N LEU A 91 2.05 7.42 5.31
CA LEU A 91 1.88 8.24 6.52
C LEU A 91 1.35 9.66 6.22
N GLN A 92 1.27 10.06 4.96
CA GLN A 92 0.75 11.37 4.57
C GLN A 92 -0.79 11.34 4.60
N PRO A 93 -1.45 12.47 4.92
CA PRO A 93 -2.90 12.53 4.82
C PRO A 93 -3.32 12.24 3.37
N GLU A 94 -4.29 11.34 3.22
CA GLU A 94 -4.90 11.05 1.92
C GLU A 94 -5.68 12.28 1.44
N ASP A 95 -5.51 12.67 0.17
CA ASP A 95 -6.43 13.61 -0.47
C ASP A 95 -7.73 12.84 -0.75
N ASP A 96 -8.82 13.18 -0.06
CA ASP A 96 -10.15 12.56 -0.15
C ASP A 96 -10.77 12.51 -1.58
N GLY A 97 -10.06 13.00 -2.60
CA GLY A 97 -10.52 13.16 -3.98
C GLY A 97 -10.12 12.06 -4.97
N GLU A 98 -9.27 11.08 -4.63
CA GLU A 98 -8.81 10.09 -5.62
C GLU A 98 -9.87 9.05 -6.01
N HIS A 99 -10.69 8.56 -5.06
CA HIS A 99 -11.66 7.49 -5.31
C HIS A 99 -13.07 7.98 -5.67
N GLY A 100 -13.33 9.29 -5.54
CA GLY A 100 -14.60 9.92 -5.92
C GLY A 100 -14.88 9.94 -7.43
N LYS A 101 -13.86 9.67 -8.27
CA LYS A 101 -13.95 9.71 -9.74
C LYS A 101 -14.38 8.38 -10.38
N ILE A 102 -14.61 7.33 -9.60
CA ILE A 102 -14.98 6.03 -10.14
C ILE A 102 -16.47 6.01 -10.47
N GLU A 103 -16.78 6.25 -11.74
CA GLU A 103 -18.13 6.12 -12.27
C GLU A 103 -18.59 4.65 -12.22
N GLY A 104 -19.72 4.40 -11.55
CA GLY A 104 -20.30 3.06 -11.54
C GLY A 104 -20.78 2.67 -12.93
N SER A 105 -20.52 1.42 -13.35
CA SER A 105 -20.98 0.93 -14.65
C SER A 105 -22.40 0.36 -14.58
N THR A 106 -23.20 0.57 -15.63
CA THR A 106 -24.52 -0.02 -15.83
C THR A 106 -24.47 -1.45 -16.38
N HIS A 107 -23.30 -1.90 -16.86
CA HIS A 107 -23.11 -3.22 -17.46
C HIS A 107 -22.10 -4.05 -16.67
N LEU A 108 -22.39 -5.35 -16.51
CA LEU A 108 -21.56 -6.28 -15.73
C LEU A 108 -20.08 -6.25 -16.17
N TRP A 109 -19.82 -6.33 -17.47
CA TRP A 109 -18.46 -6.29 -18.02
C TRP A 109 -17.74 -4.96 -17.74
N GLY A 110 -18.46 -3.84 -17.80
CA GLY A 110 -17.91 -2.53 -17.50
C GLY A 110 -17.51 -2.41 -16.03
N ALA A 111 -18.31 -2.98 -15.11
CA ALA A 111 -17.97 -3.01 -13.70
C ALA A 111 -16.74 -3.88 -13.43
N ILE A 112 -16.66 -5.08 -14.02
CA ILE A 112 -15.51 -5.98 -13.89
C ILE A 112 -14.23 -5.30 -14.39
N ARG A 113 -14.27 -4.68 -15.58
CA ARG A 113 -13.11 -3.95 -16.14
C ARG A 113 -12.68 -2.79 -15.23
N THR A 114 -13.63 -2.05 -14.68
CA THR A 114 -13.34 -0.95 -13.76
C THR A 114 -12.64 -1.45 -12.51
N ILE A 115 -13.09 -2.57 -11.93
CA ILE A 115 -12.46 -3.21 -10.78
C ILE A 115 -11.02 -3.63 -11.10
N ILE A 116 -10.80 -4.30 -12.23
CA ILE A 116 -9.47 -4.78 -12.62
C ILE A 116 -8.50 -3.63 -12.85
N ILE A 117 -8.93 -2.56 -13.54
CA ILE A 117 -8.09 -1.40 -13.81
C ILE A 117 -7.77 -0.65 -12.51
N ALA A 118 -8.78 -0.44 -11.66
CA ALA A 118 -8.57 0.20 -10.38
C ALA A 118 -7.61 -0.60 -9.50
N ASP A 119 -7.80 -1.92 -9.40
CA ASP A 119 -6.88 -2.78 -8.66
C ASP A 119 -5.48 -2.76 -9.26
N ALA A 120 -5.32 -2.75 -10.59
CA ALA A 120 -4.00 -2.68 -11.22
C ALA A 120 -3.24 -1.40 -10.87
N VAL A 121 -3.92 -0.25 -10.92
CA VAL A 121 -3.32 1.06 -10.61
C VAL A 121 -2.97 1.16 -9.14
N MET A 122 -3.88 0.74 -8.25
CA MET A 122 -3.68 0.79 -6.80
C MET A 122 -2.66 -0.24 -6.32
N SER A 123 -2.66 -1.44 -6.91
CA SER A 123 -1.82 -2.55 -6.46
C SER A 123 -0.42 -2.55 -7.03
N LEU A 124 -0.03 -1.66 -7.95
CA LEU A 124 1.33 -1.66 -8.50
C LEU A 124 2.40 -1.50 -7.40
N ASP A 125 2.14 -0.58 -6.47
CA ASP A 125 3.00 -0.34 -5.30
C ASP A 125 2.94 -1.52 -4.32
N ASN A 126 1.75 -2.09 -4.13
CA ASN A 126 1.52 -3.26 -3.28
C ASN A 126 2.21 -4.53 -3.82
N VAL A 127 2.22 -4.75 -5.13
CA VAL A 127 2.87 -5.88 -5.82
C VAL A 127 4.35 -5.93 -5.47
N ILE A 128 5.02 -4.79 -5.47
CA ILE A 128 6.45 -4.70 -5.14
C ILE A 128 6.68 -5.01 -3.65
N ALA A 129 5.82 -4.50 -2.77
CA ALA A 129 5.89 -4.77 -1.34
C ALA A 129 5.66 -6.25 -1.00
N VAL A 130 4.65 -6.87 -1.60
CA VAL A 130 4.34 -8.30 -1.44
C VAL A 130 5.46 -9.17 -2.02
N ALA A 131 5.96 -8.82 -3.21
CA ALA A 131 7.10 -9.52 -3.82
C ALA A 131 8.35 -9.46 -2.93
N ALA A 132 8.62 -8.32 -2.31
CA ALA A 132 9.73 -8.15 -1.37
C ALA A 132 9.53 -8.97 -0.08
N ALA A 133 8.34 -8.95 0.50
CA ALA A 133 8.00 -9.72 1.70
C ALA A 133 8.08 -11.25 1.49
N ALA A 134 7.73 -11.70 0.28
CA ALA A 134 7.74 -13.11 -0.11
C ALA A 134 9.14 -13.67 -0.42
N LYS A 135 10.15 -12.82 -0.58
CA LYS A 135 11.56 -13.22 -0.76
C LYS A 135 11.79 -14.24 -1.88
N GLY A 136 10.99 -14.19 -2.95
CA GLY A 136 11.09 -15.11 -4.09
C GLY A 136 10.12 -16.30 -4.06
N ASP A 137 9.40 -16.55 -2.96
CA ASP A 137 8.49 -17.68 -2.86
C ASP A 137 7.09 -17.34 -3.37
N LEU A 138 6.82 -17.71 -4.63
CA LEU A 138 5.51 -17.51 -5.25
C LEU A 138 4.39 -18.30 -4.54
N SER A 139 4.69 -19.46 -3.94
CA SER A 139 3.67 -20.24 -3.23
C SER A 139 3.21 -19.51 -1.97
N LEU A 140 4.15 -18.85 -1.28
CA LEU A 140 3.87 -18.01 -0.13
C LEU A 140 2.99 -16.81 -0.51
N VAL A 141 3.31 -16.14 -1.63
CA VAL A 141 2.49 -15.05 -2.19
C VAL A 141 1.07 -15.50 -2.44
N ILE A 142 0.89 -16.59 -3.21
CA ILE A 142 -0.44 -17.06 -3.60
C ILE A 142 -1.26 -17.39 -2.35
N PHE A 143 -0.66 -18.09 -1.38
CA PHE A 143 -1.33 -18.39 -0.12
C PHE A 143 -1.72 -17.13 0.66
N GLY A 144 -0.79 -16.17 0.79
CA GLY A 144 -1.04 -14.89 1.46
C GLY A 144 -2.20 -14.12 0.83
N ILE A 145 -2.22 -14.01 -0.49
CA ILE A 145 -3.27 -13.31 -1.27
C ILE A 145 -4.62 -14.00 -1.16
N LEU A 146 -4.64 -15.34 -1.25
CA LEU A 146 -5.88 -16.12 -1.13
C LEU A 146 -6.51 -15.97 0.25
N VAL A 147 -5.71 -15.76 1.30
CA VAL A 147 -6.19 -15.51 2.65
C VAL A 147 -6.54 -14.03 2.87
N SER A 148 -5.72 -13.09 2.37
CA SER A 148 -5.86 -11.65 2.62
C SER A 148 -7.09 -11.05 1.93
N ILE A 149 -7.33 -11.38 0.66
CA ILE A 149 -8.38 -10.73 -0.14
C ILE A 149 -9.77 -11.00 0.43
N PRO A 150 -10.12 -12.22 0.87
CA PRO A 150 -11.26 -12.46 1.71
C PRO A 150 -11.43 -11.47 2.86
N ILE A 151 -10.39 -11.35 3.68
CA ILE A 151 -10.40 -10.54 4.89
C ILE A 151 -10.64 -9.07 4.53
N VAL A 152 -10.01 -8.58 3.46
CA VAL A 152 -10.19 -7.19 3.00
C VAL A 152 -11.59 -6.97 2.43
N VAL A 153 -12.09 -7.84 1.56
CA VAL A 153 -13.40 -7.66 0.91
C VAL A 153 -14.54 -7.69 1.94
N TRP A 154 -14.54 -8.70 2.82
CA TRP A 154 -15.59 -8.87 3.84
C TRP A 154 -15.39 -7.96 5.06
N GLY A 155 -14.13 -7.68 5.42
CA GLY A 155 -13.75 -6.86 6.58
C GLY A 155 -13.52 -5.39 6.27
N SER A 156 -13.69 -4.92 5.02
CA SER A 156 -13.37 -3.56 4.59
C SER A 156 -13.92 -2.46 5.50
N LYS A 157 -15.21 -2.52 5.86
CA LYS A 157 -15.81 -1.54 6.77
C LYS A 157 -15.15 -1.52 8.15
N PHE A 158 -14.71 -2.68 8.63
CA PHE A 158 -13.99 -2.78 9.90
C PHE A 158 -12.56 -2.26 9.76
N VAL A 159 -11.84 -2.65 8.70
CA VAL A 159 -10.47 -2.20 8.41
C VAL A 159 -10.40 -0.68 8.27
N LEU A 160 -11.27 -0.10 7.44
CA LEU A 160 -11.34 1.36 7.24
C LEU A 160 -11.64 2.08 8.55
N LYS A 161 -12.67 1.63 9.26
CA LYS A 161 -13.03 2.21 10.56
C LYS A 161 -11.91 2.06 11.60
N LEU A 162 -11.14 0.98 11.54
CA LEU A 162 -10.00 0.75 12.41
C LEU A 162 -8.87 1.73 12.09
N MET A 163 -8.56 1.95 10.80
CA MET A 163 -7.55 2.92 10.36
C MET A 163 -7.95 4.36 10.70
N ASP A 164 -9.22 4.73 10.50
CA ASP A 164 -9.77 6.04 10.87
C ASP A 164 -9.72 6.27 12.39
N ARG A 165 -10.04 5.24 13.18
CA ARG A 165 -10.07 5.32 14.66
C ARG A 165 -8.70 5.21 15.28
N LEU A 166 -7.80 4.43 14.69
CA LEU A 166 -6.45 4.13 15.18
C LEU A 166 -5.40 4.43 14.11
N PRO A 167 -5.05 5.71 13.87
CA PRO A 167 -4.02 6.10 12.91
C PRO A 167 -2.63 5.47 13.18
N VAL A 168 -2.41 4.97 14.39
CA VAL A 168 -1.21 4.21 14.74
C VAL A 168 -1.04 2.95 13.88
N VAL A 169 -2.13 2.35 13.40
CA VAL A 169 -2.09 1.18 12.50
C VAL A 169 -1.40 1.54 11.17
N ILE A 170 -1.68 2.73 10.63
CA ILE A 170 -1.02 3.27 9.43
C ILE A 170 0.47 3.49 9.69
N THR A 171 0.82 3.99 10.89
CA THR A 171 2.22 4.18 11.30
C THR A 171 2.96 2.85 11.38
N PHE A 172 2.34 1.80 11.94
CA PHE A 172 2.90 0.44 11.93
C PHE A 172 3.06 -0.11 10.52
N GLY A 173 2.13 0.22 9.62
CA GLY A 173 2.25 -0.15 8.21
C GLY A 173 3.44 0.48 7.51
N GLY A 174 3.63 1.79 7.67
CA GLY A 174 4.83 2.46 7.15
C GLY A 174 6.11 1.89 7.76
N ALA A 175 6.12 1.61 9.07
CA ALA A 175 7.26 0.97 9.73
C ALA A 175 7.56 -0.43 9.15
N LEU A 176 6.52 -1.23 8.89
CA LEU A 176 6.65 -2.55 8.26
C LEU A 176 7.23 -2.45 6.83
N LEU A 177 6.74 -1.51 6.02
CA LEU A 177 7.28 -1.25 4.68
C LEU A 177 8.75 -0.82 4.75
N GLY A 178 9.11 0.06 5.69
CA GLY A 178 10.49 0.47 5.93
C GLY A 178 11.38 -0.69 6.40
N TRP A 179 10.85 -1.61 7.22
CA TRP A 179 11.54 -2.81 7.65
C TRP A 179 11.88 -3.73 6.47
N ILE A 180 10.90 -3.97 5.61
CA ILE A 180 11.06 -4.81 4.41
C ILE A 180 12.01 -4.13 3.42
N ALA A 181 11.91 -2.81 3.23
CA ALA A 181 12.82 -2.04 2.42
C ALA A 181 14.27 -2.19 2.89
N GLY A 182 14.54 -2.05 4.19
CA GLY A 182 15.88 -2.22 4.74
C GLY A 182 16.44 -3.64 4.56
N ASP A 183 15.60 -4.68 4.67
CA ASP A 183 15.98 -6.07 4.35
C ASP A 183 16.35 -6.20 2.86
N MET A 184 15.49 -5.65 2.00
CA MET A 184 15.60 -5.73 0.54
C MET A 184 16.85 -5.02 0.00
N LEU A 185 17.21 -3.85 0.55
CA LEU A 185 18.40 -3.08 0.17
C LEU A 185 19.70 -3.86 0.42
N LEU A 186 19.81 -4.54 1.57
CA LEU A 186 20.99 -5.36 1.90
C LEU A 186 20.96 -6.73 1.20
N GLY A 187 19.79 -7.18 0.77
CA GLY A 187 19.59 -8.45 0.07
C GLY A 187 19.96 -8.45 -1.42
N ASP A 188 20.40 -7.31 -1.97
CA ASP A 188 20.81 -7.16 -3.37
C ASP A 188 22.15 -7.88 -3.65
N ALA A 189 22.26 -8.46 -4.84
CA ALA A 189 23.44 -9.22 -5.28
C ALA A 189 24.70 -8.36 -5.36
N VAL A 190 24.57 -7.04 -5.43
CA VAL A 190 25.71 -6.10 -5.43
C VAL A 190 26.19 -5.80 -4.01
N VAL A 191 25.28 -5.75 -3.04
CA VAL A 191 25.58 -5.41 -1.64
C VAL A 191 26.07 -6.64 -0.88
N LYS A 192 25.52 -7.83 -1.17
CA LYS A 192 25.90 -9.08 -0.52
C LYS A 192 27.41 -9.41 -0.54
N PRO A 193 28.13 -9.32 -1.67
CA PRO A 193 29.57 -9.57 -1.71
C PRO A 193 30.39 -8.58 -0.88
N HIS A 194 29.95 -7.32 -0.80
CA HIS A 194 30.58 -6.30 0.05
C HIS A 194 30.28 -6.48 1.55
N LEU A 195 29.31 -7.35 1.86
CA LEU A 195 28.93 -7.74 3.22
C LEU A 195 29.45 -9.13 3.62
N GLU A 196 30.17 -9.84 2.73
CA GLU A 196 30.79 -11.12 3.08
C GLU A 196 31.82 -10.90 4.20
N GLY A 197 31.49 -11.39 5.40
CA GLY A 197 32.26 -11.19 6.63
C GLY A 197 31.59 -10.31 7.69
N GLN A 198 30.45 -9.67 7.37
CA GLN A 198 29.69 -8.90 8.34
C GLN A 198 28.72 -9.76 9.17
N PRO A 199 28.51 -9.42 10.45
CA PRO A 199 27.65 -10.18 11.34
C PRO A 199 26.17 -10.08 10.96
N GLY A 200 25.42 -11.17 11.14
CA GLY A 200 24.01 -11.27 10.76
C GLY A 200 23.06 -10.26 11.42
N TRP A 201 23.51 -9.54 12.46
CA TRP A 201 22.74 -8.46 13.08
C TRP A 201 22.59 -7.23 12.18
N LEU A 202 23.51 -7.03 11.21
CA LEU A 202 23.48 -5.86 10.31
C LEU A 202 22.17 -5.79 9.53
N LYS A 203 21.65 -6.96 9.16
CA LYS A 203 20.33 -7.10 8.53
C LYS A 203 19.23 -6.43 9.36
N TYR A 204 19.16 -6.79 10.65
CA TYR A 204 18.15 -6.25 11.55
C TYR A 204 18.35 -4.76 11.80
N VAL A 205 19.61 -4.29 11.81
CA VAL A 205 19.91 -2.85 11.93
C VAL A 205 19.44 -2.08 10.71
N ALA A 206 19.66 -2.57 9.49
CA ALA A 206 19.17 -1.91 8.28
C ALA A 206 17.64 -1.91 8.21
N SER A 207 16.98 -3.03 8.54
CA SER A 207 15.51 -3.08 8.63
C SER A 207 14.97 -2.13 9.68
N THR A 208 15.58 -2.09 10.87
CA THR A 208 15.17 -1.15 11.94
C THR A 208 15.41 0.29 11.51
N ALA A 209 16.54 0.60 10.88
CA ALA A 209 16.85 1.93 10.36
C ALA A 209 15.85 2.35 9.28
N GLY A 210 15.50 1.45 8.35
CA GLY A 210 14.48 1.69 7.33
C GLY A 210 13.11 1.98 7.94
N ALA A 211 12.68 1.19 8.93
CA ALA A 211 11.44 1.41 9.67
C ALA A 211 11.42 2.78 10.38
N LEU A 212 12.51 3.09 11.11
CA LEU A 212 12.66 4.37 11.81
C LEU A 212 12.70 5.56 10.85
N LEU A 213 13.36 5.41 9.70
CA LEU A 213 13.41 6.45 8.66
C LEU A 213 12.01 6.74 8.14
N VAL A 214 11.24 5.71 7.77
CA VAL A 214 9.88 5.90 7.29
C VAL A 214 9.00 6.59 8.34
N VAL A 215 9.05 6.13 9.59
CA VAL A 215 8.26 6.74 10.67
C VAL A 215 8.69 8.17 10.94
N ALA A 216 9.99 8.44 11.05
CA ALA A 216 10.51 9.78 11.35
C ALA A 216 10.21 10.77 10.22
N VAL A 217 10.53 10.40 8.98
CA VAL A 217 10.32 11.26 7.80
C VAL A 217 8.83 11.39 7.49
N GLY A 218 8.08 10.30 7.49
CA GLY A 218 6.64 10.28 7.23
C GLY A 218 5.86 11.13 8.22
N THR A 219 6.08 10.93 9.53
CA THR A 219 5.40 11.76 10.55
C THR A 219 5.83 13.22 10.50
N TRP A 220 7.09 13.52 10.17
CA TRP A 220 7.57 14.89 10.01
C TRP A 220 6.91 15.60 8.82
N LEU A 221 6.80 14.94 7.68
CA LEU A 221 6.11 15.46 6.49
C LEU A 221 4.61 15.63 6.73
N ALA A 222 3.95 14.66 7.35
CA ALA A 222 2.53 14.73 7.69
C ALA A 222 2.22 15.92 8.63
N LYS A 223 3.04 16.13 9.66
CA LYS A 223 2.91 17.29 10.56
C LYS A 223 3.12 18.62 9.84
N ARG A 224 3.98 18.66 8.81
CA ARG A 224 4.19 19.86 7.99
C ARG A 224 3.01 20.14 7.08
N ALA A 225 2.43 19.11 6.47
CA ALA A 225 1.25 19.23 5.61
C ALA A 225 0.01 19.75 6.37
N MET A 226 -0.14 19.38 7.67
CA MET A 226 -1.24 19.84 8.51
C MET A 226 -1.03 21.22 9.17
N ARG A 227 0.12 21.90 8.97
CA ARG A 227 0.26 23.29 9.46
C ARG A 227 -0.67 24.18 8.63
N PRO A 228 -1.66 24.87 9.24
CA PRO A 228 -2.49 25.80 8.50
C PRO A 228 -1.59 26.85 7.84
N LYS A 229 -1.91 27.23 6.59
CA LYS A 229 -1.45 28.50 6.01
C LYS A 229 -1.88 29.60 6.98
N ALA A 230 -0.99 29.98 7.89
CA ALA A 230 -1.24 31.00 8.88
C ALA A 230 -1.40 32.35 8.15
N VAL A 231 -2.62 32.89 8.19
CA VAL A 231 -2.92 34.32 8.31
C VAL A 231 -2.07 35.24 7.41
N VAL A 232 -2.28 35.19 6.08
CA VAL A 232 -1.87 36.29 5.18
C VAL A 232 -3.09 37.03 4.59
N GLU A 233 -4.30 36.50 4.76
CA GLU A 233 -5.51 37.05 4.12
C GLU A 233 -6.28 38.06 4.98
N VAL A 234 -5.93 38.24 6.25
CA VAL A 234 -6.62 39.21 7.14
C VAL A 234 -5.99 40.61 7.07
N ALA A 235 -4.71 40.74 6.67
CA ALA A 235 -4.04 42.04 6.62
C ALA A 235 -4.32 42.86 5.34
N SER A 236 -4.87 42.25 4.28
CA SER A 236 -5.23 42.97 3.05
C SER A 236 -6.63 43.58 3.10
N ASN A 237 -7.55 43.03 3.90
CA ASN A 237 -8.94 43.48 3.94
C ASN A 237 -9.19 44.67 4.89
N GLU A 238 -8.30 44.90 5.86
CA GLU A 238 -8.41 46.08 6.74
C GLU A 238 -7.90 47.38 6.08
N SER A 239 -7.06 47.28 5.03
CA SER A 239 -6.49 48.47 4.37
C SER A 239 -7.37 49.09 3.26
N GLU A 240 -8.44 48.40 2.87
CA GLU A 240 -9.43 48.86 1.89
C GLU A 240 -10.72 49.40 2.55
N GLY A 241 -11.04 48.95 3.77
CA GLY A 241 -12.23 49.39 4.52
C GLY A 241 -12.15 50.82 5.07
N GLU A 242 -10.96 51.34 5.35
CA GLU A 242 -10.79 52.70 5.92
C GLU A 242 -10.66 53.81 4.87
N ARG A 243 -10.60 53.48 3.57
CA ARG A 243 -10.48 54.49 2.49
C ARG A 243 -11.80 54.84 1.80
N GLY A 244 -12.91 54.20 2.18
CA GLY A 244 -14.21 54.38 1.57
C GLY A 244 -15.09 55.47 2.18
N ASP A 245 -14.72 56.08 3.31
CA ASP A 245 -15.62 56.95 4.08
C ASP A 245 -15.01 58.32 4.40
N VAL A 246 -14.36 58.97 3.43
CA VAL A 246 -14.12 60.42 3.47
C VAL A 246 -14.10 60.97 2.03
N ARG A 247 -15.28 61.34 1.52
CA ARG A 247 -15.61 62.51 0.66
C ARG A 247 -16.77 62.25 -0.28
#